data_AF-A0A1X7UXI5-F1
#
_entry.id   AF-A0A1X7UXI5-F1
#
_cell.length_a   1.000
_cell.length_b   1.000
_cell.length_c   1.000
_cell.angle_alpha   90.00
_cell.angle_beta   90.00
_cell.angle_gamma   90.00
#
_symmetry.space_group_name_H-M   'P 1'
#
loop_
_entity.id
_entity.type
_entity.pdbx_description
1 polymer ?
#
loop_
_entity_poly.entity_id
_entity_poly.type
_entity_poly.pdbx_seq_one_letter_code
_entity_poly.pdbx_strand_id
1 'polypeptide(L)' 'MVHHGLEFAHIYINDVLVASSYEVEHKNNLTQVFHRFKEYGVFINPENCEFGQSSLHLFI' A
#
# COMPACT_ATOMS: atom_id res chain seq x y z
N MET A 1 -15.09 11.22 -7.27
CA MET A 1 -15.29 11.95 -6.01
C MET A 1 -14.59 13.29 -6.13
N VAL A 2 -15.24 14.38 -5.73
CA VAL A 2 -14.79 15.76 -5.97
C VAL A 2 -13.84 16.18 -4.83
N HIS A 3 -12.63 16.63 -5.17
CA HIS A 3 -11.64 17.12 -4.21
C HIS A 3 -11.70 18.66 -4.13
N HIS A 4 -12.19 19.21 -3.02
CA HIS A 4 -11.91 20.60 -2.65
C HIS A 4 -10.79 20.60 -1.59
N GLY A 5 -9.62 21.14 -1.93
CA GLY A 5 -8.58 21.52 -0.94
C GLY A 5 -7.44 20.53 -0.67
N LEU A 6 -7.21 19.54 -1.54
CA LEU A 6 -6.09 18.60 -1.41
C LEU A 6 -5.29 18.52 -2.72
N GLU A 7 -4.66 19.62 -3.12
CA GLU A 7 -3.83 19.70 -4.34
C GLU A 7 -2.60 18.76 -4.34
N PHE A 8 -2.34 18.09 -3.22
CA PHE A 8 -1.19 17.22 -2.99
C PHE A 8 -1.54 15.72 -2.85
N ALA A 9 -2.82 15.35 -2.97
CA ALA A 9 -3.27 13.97 -2.77
C ALA A 9 -3.58 13.27 -4.10
N HIS A 10 -2.84 12.22 -4.43
CA HIS A 10 -3.25 11.22 -5.43
C HIS A 10 -3.86 10.03 -4.70
N ILE A 11 -5.20 9.91 -4.74
CA ILE A 11 -5.90 8.78 -4.14
C ILE A 11 -6.00 7.67 -5.19
N TYR A 12 -5.20 6.62 -5.01
CA TYR A 12 -5.40 5.34 -5.70
C TYR A 12 -6.26 4.46 -4.79
N ILE A 13 -7.53 4.25 -5.17
CA ILE A 13 -8.53 3.55 -4.35
C ILE A 13 -8.22 2.04 -4.21
N ASN A 14 -7.38 1.48 -5.08
CA ASN A 14 -7.22 0.02 -5.21
C ASN A 14 -5.87 -0.51 -4.71
N ASP A 15 -4.84 0.35 -4.60
CA ASP A 15 -3.47 -0.07 -4.35
C ASP A 15 -2.97 0.45 -3.01
N VAL A 16 -2.27 -0.41 -2.26
CA VAL A 16 -1.60 -0.03 -1.02
C VAL A 16 -0.10 -0.14 -1.20
N LEU A 17 0.57 1.01 -1.16
CA LEU A 17 2.03 1.09 -1.24
C LEU A 17 2.63 1.14 0.18
N VAL A 18 3.54 0.22 0.44
CA VAL A 18 4.34 0.19 1.67
C VAL A 18 5.79 0.38 1.27
N ALA A 19 6.46 1.37 1.86
CA ALA A 19 7.89 1.62 1.64
C ALA A 19 8.57 1.85 2.99
N SER A 20 9.81 1.40 3.14
CA SER A 20 10.60 1.58 4.36
C SER A 20 12.08 1.58 4.03
N SER A 21 12.90 2.23 4.86
CA SER A 21 14.33 2.38 4.59
C SER A 21 15.13 1.10 4.87
N TYR A 22 14.61 0.22 5.75
CA TYR A 22 15.29 -1.01 6.15
C TYR A 22 14.35 -2.22 6.07
N GLU A 23 14.91 -3.38 5.72
CA GLU A 23 14.14 -4.62 5.55
C GLU A 23 13.41 -5.05 6.83
N VAL A 24 14.05 -4.91 7.99
CA VAL A 24 13.46 -5.27 9.30
C VAL A 24 12.24 -4.40 9.60
N GLU A 25 12.37 -3.09 9.38
CA GLU A 25 11.28 -2.14 9.54
C GLU A 25 10.15 -2.44 8.54
N HIS A 26 10.53 -2.73 7.29
CA HIS A 26 9.59 -3.05 6.22
C HIS A 26 8.73 -4.28 6.55
N LYS A 27 9.33 -5.35 7.09
CA LYS A 27 8.62 -6.55 7.54
C LYS A 27 7.62 -6.25 8.66
N ASN A 28 7.99 -5.39 9.61
CA ASN A 28 7.09 -4.96 10.68
C ASN A 28 5.92 -4.11 10.13
N ASN A 29 6.19 -3.24 9.16
CA ASN A 29 5.17 -2.43 8.51
C ASN A 29 4.18 -3.29 7.71
N LEU A 30 4.66 -4.26 6.94
CA LEU A 30 3.80 -5.21 6.23
C LEU A 30 2.90 -6.01 7.19
N THR A 31 3.44 -6.45 8.32
CA THR A 31 2.67 -7.20 9.34
C THR A 31 1.50 -6.37 9.87
N GLN A 32 1.73 -5.09 10.18
CA GLN A 32 0.69 -4.18 10.65
C GLN A 32 -0.38 -3.91 9.58
N VAL A 33 0.04 -3.73 8.32
CA VAL A 33 -0.88 -3.53 7.19
C VAL A 33 -1.76 -4.75 6.98
N PHE A 34 -1.19 -5.95 6.96
CA PHE A 34 -1.95 -7.19 6.81
C PHE A 34 -2.89 -7.45 7.99
N HIS A 35 -2.48 -7.11 9.21
CA HIS A 35 -3.39 -7.14 10.37
C HIS A 35 -4.59 -6.24 10.13
N ARG A 36 -4.37 -5.00 9.68
CA ARG A 36 -5.44 -4.04 9.44
C ARG A 36 -6.39 -4.48 8.31
N PHE A 37 -5.85 -5.07 7.26
CA PHE A 37 -6.67 -5.64 6.19
C PHE A 37 -7.56 -6.76 6.71
N LYS A 38 -7.02 -7.64 7.55
CA LYS A 38 -7.81 -8.69 8.20
C LYS A 38 -8.90 -8.11 9.10
N GLU A 39 -8.61 -7.06 9.88
CA GLU A 39 -9.58 -6.39 10.75
C GLU A 39 -10.77 -5.80 9.98
N TYR A 40 -10.52 -5.23 8.80
CA TYR A 40 -11.56 -4.60 7.97
C TYR A 40 -12.11 -5.50 6.86
N GLY A 41 -11.70 -6.78 6.80
CA GLY A 41 -12.16 -7.71 5.76
C GLY A 41 -11.69 -7.35 4.35
N VAL A 42 -10.55 -6.67 4.24
CA VAL A 42 -9.91 -6.38 2.95
C VAL A 42 -9.20 -7.64 2.47
N PHE A 43 -9.60 -8.13 1.30
CA PHE A 43 -8.97 -9.27 0.65
C PHE A 43 -7.91 -8.78 -0.33
N ILE A 44 -6.74 -9.42 -0.26
CA ILE A 44 -5.61 -9.15 -1.14
C ILE A 44 -5.58 -10.25 -2.21
N ASN A 45 -5.34 -9.87 -3.47
CA ASN A 45 -5.06 -10.83 -4.53
C ASN A 45 -3.54 -11.03 -4.68
N PRO A 46 -2.96 -12.16 -4.25
CA PRO A 46 -1.50 -12.34 -4.26
C PRO A 46 -0.86 -12.26 -5.65
N GLU A 47 -1.60 -12.61 -6.71
CA GLU A 47 -1.10 -12.56 -8.09
C GLU A 47 -0.88 -11.12 -8.60
N ASN A 48 -1.55 -10.14 -7.98
CA ASN A 48 -1.44 -8.72 -8.32
C ASN A 48 -0.50 -7.95 -7.38
N CYS A 49 0.16 -8.64 -6.43
CA CYS A 49 1.02 -7.98 -5.45
C CYS A 49 2.51 -8.08 -5.82
N GLU A 50 3.20 -6.95 -5.77
CA GLU A 50 4.64 -6.86 -5.93
C GLU A 50 5.31 -6.59 -4.56
N PHE A 51 6.27 -7.43 -4.17
CA PHE A 51 6.98 -7.32 -2.88
C PHE A 51 8.49 -7.28 -3.07
N GLY A 52 9.18 -6.59 -2.15
CA GLY A 52 10.66 -6.60 -2.09
C GLY A 52 11.36 -5.84 -3.20
N GLN A 53 10.64 -5.01 -3.95
CA GLN A 53 11.21 -4.17 -5.00
C GLN A 53 11.84 -2.90 -4.40
N SER A 54 12.98 -2.48 -4.93
CA SER A 54 13.61 -1.19 -4.56
C SER A 54 12.85 0.02 -5.13
N SER A 55 12.04 -0.20 -6.16
CA SER A 55 11.14 0.77 -6.77
C SER A 55 9.92 0.06 -7.34
N LEU A 56 8.73 0.64 -7.19
CA LEU A 56 7.49 0.15 -7.79
C LEU A 56 7.05 1.12 -8.88
N HIS A 57 6.55 0.58 -9.99
CA HIS A 57 5.96 1.37 -11.05
C HIS A 57 4.45 1.30 -10.94
N LEU A 58 3.81 2.41 -10.55
CA LEU A 58 2.36 2.49 -10.55
C LEU A 58 1.90 2.85 -11.96
N PHE A 59 1.10 1.98 -12.58
CA PHE A 59 0.38 2.35 -13.79
C PHE A 59 -0.75 3.31 -13.41
N ILE A 60 -0.50 4.59 -13.61
CA ILE A 60 -1.45 5.68 -13.37
C ILE A 60 -2.35 5.93 -14.58
#